data_AF-A0A5B8NTT6-F1
#
_entry.id   AF-A0A5B8NTT6-F1
#
_cell.length_a   1.000
_cell.length_b   1.000
_cell.length_c   1.000
_cell.angle_alpha   90.00
_cell.angle_beta   90.00
_cell.angle_gamma   90.00
#
_symmetry.space_group_name_H-M   'P 1'
#
loop_
_entity.id
_entity.type
_entity.pdbx_description
1 polymer ?
#
loop_
_entity_poly.entity_id
_entity_poly.type
_entity_poly.pdbx_seq_one_letter_code
_entity_poly.pdbx_strand_id
1 'polypeptide(L)' 'MSTIAIIMLVLFIVVIWGGLILSLVHLQRNPDESSGILGNSEKATDEVLISQEYR' A
#
# COMPACT_ATOMS: atom_id res chain seq x y z
N MET A 1 -14.45 -18.83 -28.88
CA MET A 1 -13.99 -18.37 -27.55
C MET A 1 -14.98 -18.88 -26.52
N SER A 2 -14.53 -19.62 -25.49
CA SER A 2 -15.43 -20.21 -24.50
C SER A 2 -15.83 -19.17 -23.44
N THR A 3 -17.10 -19.14 -23.06
CA THR A 3 -17.62 -18.28 -21.98
C THR A 3 -16.84 -18.48 -20.69
N ILE A 4 -16.44 -19.72 -20.39
CA ILE A 4 -15.62 -20.06 -19.21
C ILE A 4 -14.26 -19.36 -19.26
N ALA A 5 -13.64 -19.28 -20.44
CA ALA A 5 -12.34 -18.62 -20.58
C ALA A 5 -12.43 -17.11 -20.31
N ILE A 6 -13.52 -16.47 -20.77
CA ILE A 6 -13.76 -15.03 -20.53
C ILE A 6 -13.98 -14.77 -19.04
N ILE A 7 -14.78 -15.61 -18.36
CA ILE A 7 -15.02 -15.47 -16.92
C ILE A 7 -13.69 -15.58 -16.15
N MET A 8 -12.88 -16.59 -16.46
CA MET A 8 -11.58 -16.78 -15.82
C MET A 8 -10.63 -15.60 -16.06
N LEU A 9 -10.63 -15.04 -17.27
CA LEU A 9 -9.84 -13.84 -17.60
C LEU A 9 -10.26 -12.65 -16.71
N VAL A 10 -11.56 -12.37 -16.61
CA VAL A 10 -12.08 -11.26 -15.79
C VAL A 10 -11.73 -11.46 -14.32
N LEU A 11 -11.89 -12.67 -13.79
CA LEU A 11 -11.52 -12.99 -12.41
C LEU A 11 -10.04 -12.72 -12.15
N PHE A 12 -9.15 -13.14 -13.05
CA PHE A 12 -7.72 -12.88 -12.93
C PHE A 12 -7.41 -11.38 -12.93
N ILE A 13 -8.03 -10.62 -13.82
CA ILE A 13 -7.85 -9.17 -13.89
C ILE A 13 -8.30 -8.52 -12.58
N VAL A 14 -9.49 -8.88 -12.07
CA VAL A 14 -10.04 -8.31 -10.84
C VAL A 14 -9.19 -8.67 -9.62
N VAL A 15 -8.71 -9.91 -9.51
CA VAL A 15 -7.91 -10.34 -8.35
C VAL A 15 -6.54 -9.66 -8.35
N ILE A 16 -5.82 -9.67 -9.48
CA ILE A 16 -4.47 -9.09 -9.56
C ILE A 16 -4.55 -7.55 -9.50
N TRP A 17 -5.32 -6.95 -10.40
CA TRP A 17 -5.36 -5.49 -10.52
C TRP A 17 -6.26 -4.84 -9.48
N GLY A 18 -7.39 -5.47 -9.12
CA GLY A 18 -8.26 -4.96 -8.06
C GLY A 18 -7.56 -4.97 -6.71
N GLY A 19 -6.84 -6.05 -6.38
CA GLY A 19 -6.01 -6.10 -5.17
C GLY A 19 -4.95 -5.01 -5.16
N LEU A 20 -4.25 -4.81 -6.29
CA LEU A 20 -3.22 -3.78 -6.40
C LEU A 20 -3.79 -2.36 -6.25
N ILE A 21 -4.89 -2.04 -6.92
CA ILE A 21 -5.55 -0.73 -6.83
C ILE A 21 -6.00 -0.45 -5.40
N LEU A 22 -6.63 -1.45 -4.75
CA LEU A 22 -7.08 -1.32 -3.37
C LEU A 22 -5.91 -1.05 -2.42
N SER A 23 -4.80 -1.78 -2.55
CA SER A 23 -3.60 -1.56 -1.75
C SER A 23 -3.00 -0.17 -1.97
N LEU A 24 -2.97 0.31 -3.21
CA LEU A 24 -2.44 1.63 -3.54
C LEU A 24 -3.31 2.74 -2.92
N VAL A 25 -4.63 2.63 -3.06
CA VAL A 25 -5.58 3.57 -2.44
C VAL A 25 -5.48 3.53 -0.92
N HIS A 26 -5.28 2.33 -0.34
CA HIS A 26 -5.11 2.18 1.09
C HIS A 26 -3.86 2.88 1.59
N LEU A 27 -2.71 2.70 0.91
CA LEU A 27 -1.45 3.34 1.25
C LEU A 27 -1.53 4.87 1.12
N GLN A 28 -2.14 5.39 0.04
CA GLN A 28 -2.33 6.82 -0.15
C GLN A 28 -3.17 7.46 0.95
N ARG A 29 -4.14 6.72 1.49
CA ARG A 29 -5.03 7.21 2.56
C ARG A 29 -4.47 7.02 3.96
N ASN A 30 -3.46 6.16 4.12
CA ASN A 30 -2.82 5.87 5.40
C ASN A 30 -1.30 6.00 5.24
N PRO A 31 -0.76 7.23 5.12
CA PRO A 31 0.67 7.46 5.07
C PRO A 31 1.36 6.88 6.31
N ASP A 32 2.53 6.26 6.14
CA ASP A 32 3.25 5.58 7.23
C ASP A 32 3.63 6.53 8.37
N GLU A 33 3.94 7.79 8.06
CA GLU A 33 4.28 8.85 9.04
C GLU A 33 3.11 9.27 9.95
N SER A 34 1.87 8.96 9.56
CA SER A 34 0.65 9.41 10.23
C SER A 34 -0.28 8.27 10.66
N SER A 35 0.11 7.02 10.36
CA SER A 35 -0.71 5.84 10.58
C SER A 35 0.07 4.70 11.24
N GLY A 36 -0.67 3.78 11.85
CA GLY A 36 -0.10 2.58 12.47
C GLY A 36 0.82 2.86 13.66
N ILE A 37 1.76 1.93 13.91
CA ILE A 37 2.71 2.04 15.02
C ILE A 37 3.77 3.13 14.74
N LEU A 38 4.13 3.32 13.47
CA LEU A 38 5.15 4.28 13.06
C LEU A 38 4.70 5.72 13.28
N GLY A 39 3.48 6.08 12.86
CA GLY A 39 2.95 7.43 13.09
C GLY A 39 2.70 7.80 14.56
N ASN A 40 2.67 6.82 15.47
CA ASN A 40 2.57 7.06 16.92
C ASN A 40 3.92 7.01 17.64
N SER A 41 5.00 6.70 16.93
CA SER A 41 6.33 6.54 17.52
C SER A 41 7.08 7.86 17.48
N GLU A 42 7.40 8.41 18.66
CA GLU A 42 8.24 9.60 18.82
C GLU A 42 9.64 9.46 18.17
N LYS A 43 10.09 8.22 17.92
CA LYS A 43 11.38 7.94 17.28
C LYS A 43 11.31 7.82 15.76
N ALA A 44 10.11 7.80 15.18
CA ALA A 44 9.90 7.64 13.74
C ALA A 44 9.53 8.96 13.03
N THR A 45 9.60 10.08 13.74
CA THR A 45 9.41 11.43 13.19
C THR A 45 10.57 11.81 12.27
N ASP A 46 10.29 12.58 11.22
CA ASP A 46 11.27 13.06 10.24
C ASP A 46 12.50 13.71 10.90
N GLU A 47 12.28 14.56 11.90
CA GLU A 47 13.35 15.24 12.64
C GLU A 47 14.34 14.26 13.28
N VAL A 48 13.83 13.18 13.86
CA VAL A 48 14.66 12.15 14.49
C VAL A 48 15.39 11.31 13.45
N LEU A 49 14.73 10.94 12.36
CA LEU A 49 15.34 10.14 11.29
C LEU A 49 16.44 10.92 10.55
N ILE A 50 16.19 12.19 10.21
CA ILE A 50 17.17 13.07 9.56
C ILE A 50 18.41 13.25 10.45
N SER A 51 18.23 13.32 11.77
CA SER A 51 19.38 13.42 12.70
C SER A 51 20.30 12.20 12.69
N GLN A 52 19.82 11.05 12.22
CA GLN A 52 20.60 9.81 12.11
C GLN A 52 21.39 9.72 10.81
N GLU A 53 20.97 10.39 9.74
CA GLU A 53 21.65 10.35 8.44
C GLU A 53 23.05 11.03 8.46
N TYR A 54 23.25 11.97 9.38
CA TYR A 54 24.49 12.75 9.52
C TYR A 54 25.47 12.19 10.57
N ARG A 55 25.18 11.01 11.15
CA ARG A 55 26.07 10.32 12.12
C ARG A 55 26.85 9.21 11.42
#